data_AF-A0A6G3SHD2-F1
#
_entry.id   AF-A0A6G3SHD2-F1
#
_cell.length_a   1.000
_cell.length_b   1.000
_cell.length_c   1.000
_cell.angle_alpha   90.00
_cell.angle_beta   90.00
_cell.angle_gamma   90.00
#
_symmetry.space_group_name_H-M   'P 1'
#
loop_
_entity.id
_entity.type
_entity.pdbx_description
1 polymer ?
#
loop_
_entity_poly.entity_id
_entity_poly.type
_entity_poly.pdbx_seq_one_letter_code
_entity_poly.pdbx_strand_id
1 'polypeptide(L)'
;MAAVPTGPIPHELRFDSGRLCLDLVATADPDERLTSTDRLRAWLLGAGLVPEPAELPACAPSWLAAFRELRGHIGQLVRGELAGRPAAAALERVNLLARAAPPA
;
A
#
# COMPACT_ATOMS: atom_id res chain seq x y z
N MET A 1 23.93 32.37 -16.88
CA MET A 1 22.64 31.84 -16.37
C MET A 1 22.58 30.38 -16.82
N ALA A 2 23.01 29.45 -15.96
CA ALA A 2 23.03 28.02 -16.30
C ALA A 2 21.64 27.44 -16.11
N ALA A 3 21.14 26.71 -17.11
CA ALA A 3 19.84 26.04 -17.06
C ALA A 3 19.83 24.96 -15.98
N VAL A 4 18.82 24.98 -15.12
CA VAL A 4 18.54 23.89 -14.17
C VAL A 4 18.12 22.66 -14.98
N PRO A 5 18.81 21.52 -14.86
CA PRO A 5 18.35 20.29 -15.50
C PRO A 5 16.99 19.91 -14.92
N THR A 6 15.96 19.88 -15.76
CA THR A 6 14.63 19.36 -15.39
C THR A 6 14.59 17.85 -15.60
N GLY A 7 15.52 17.13 -14.94
CA GLY A 7 15.45 15.68 -14.80
C GLY A 7 14.52 15.30 -13.62
N PRO A 8 13.94 14.10 -13.60
CA PRO A 8 13.19 13.63 -12.43
C PRO A 8 14.08 13.76 -11.20
N ILE A 9 13.60 14.47 -10.17
CA ILE A 9 14.32 14.62 -8.91
C ILE A 9 14.45 13.22 -8.30
N PRO A 10 15.66 12.77 -7.92
CA PRO A 10 15.87 11.45 -7.36
C PRO A 10 14.92 11.21 -6.18
N HIS A 11 14.21 10.09 -6.23
CA HIS A 11 13.23 9.65 -5.24
C HIS A 11 13.88 9.23 -3.91
N GLU A 12 15.08 9.73 -3.59
CA GLU A 12 16.08 9.02 -2.78
C GLU A 12 15.84 9.04 -1.27
N LEU A 13 14.87 9.80 -0.74
CA LEU A 13 14.67 9.90 0.71
C LEU A 13 13.21 9.83 1.16
N ARG A 14 12.25 9.55 0.27
CA ARG A 14 10.86 9.38 0.68
C ARG A 14 10.60 7.90 0.87
N PHE A 15 10.41 7.49 2.12
CA PHE A 15 9.84 6.19 2.44
C PHE A 15 8.34 6.21 2.07
N ASP A 16 8.04 6.26 0.77
CA ASP A 16 6.68 6.39 0.23
C ASP A 16 5.79 5.23 0.69
N SER A 17 6.39 4.06 0.89
CA SER A 17 5.76 2.88 1.49
C SER A 17 5.10 3.18 2.83
N GLY A 18 5.68 4.07 3.65
CA GLY A 18 5.11 4.42 4.96
C GLY A 18 3.78 5.15 4.83
N ARG A 19 3.72 6.18 3.97
CA ARG A 19 2.48 6.92 3.72
C ARG A 19 1.43 6.02 3.06
N LEU A 20 1.81 5.24 2.05
CA LEU A 20 0.90 4.32 1.35
C LEU A 20 0.30 3.27 2.30
N CYS A 21 1.10 2.73 3.22
CA CYS A 21 0.62 1.81 4.25
C CYS A 21 -0.41 2.46 5.18
N LEU A 22 -0.19 3.72 5.59
CA LEU A 22 -1.13 4.46 6.42
C LEU A 22 -2.40 4.84 5.67
N ASP A 23 -2.29 5.27 4.41
CA ASP A 23 -3.42 5.56 3.53
C ASP A 23 -4.27 4.28 3.30
N LEU A 24 -3.64 3.11 3.19
CA LEU A 24 -4.33 1.83 3.14
C LEU A 24 -5.07 1.54 4.44
N VAL A 25 -4.47 1.74 5.62
CA VAL A 25 -5.13 1.57 6.93
C VAL A 25 -6.34 2.50 7.06
N ALA A 26 -6.23 3.74 6.62
CA ALA A 26 -7.31 4.73 6.67
C ALA A 26 -8.53 4.36 5.81
N THR A 27 -8.43 3.38 4.92
CA THR A 27 -9.59 2.87 4.17
C THR A 27 -10.59 2.09 5.03
N ALA A 28 -10.24 1.76 6.28
CA ALA A 28 -11.13 1.09 7.23
C ALA A 28 -11.82 2.06 8.21
N ASP A 29 -11.57 3.38 8.11
CA ASP A 29 -12.02 4.35 9.11
C ASP A 29 -12.75 5.57 8.49
N PRO A 30 -13.92 5.96 9.04
CA PRO A 30 -14.71 5.23 10.03
C PRO A 30 -15.44 3.99 9.45
N ASP A 31 -15.66 3.97 8.13
CA ASP A 31 -16.33 2.90 7.41
C ASP A 31 -15.38 2.22 6.41
N GLU A 32 -15.67 0.96 6.09
CA GLU A 32 -14.96 0.22 5.04
C GLU A 32 -15.14 0.89 3.66
N ARG A 33 -14.05 1.40 3.09
CA ARG A 33 -14.02 2.04 1.76
C ARG A 33 -13.63 1.09 0.63
N LEU A 34 -12.89 0.02 0.92
CA LEU A 34 -12.55 -1.03 -0.05
C LEU A 34 -13.70 -2.04 -0.10
N THR A 35 -14.87 -1.63 -0.58
CA THR A 35 -16.10 -2.47 -0.58
C THR A 35 -16.21 -3.40 -1.79
N SER A 36 -15.54 -3.09 -2.89
CA SER A 36 -15.59 -3.85 -4.14
C SER A 36 -14.24 -3.85 -4.85
N THR A 37 -14.09 -4.73 -5.84
CA THR A 37 -12.92 -4.80 -6.73
C THR A 37 -12.71 -3.50 -7.50
N ASP A 38 -13.79 -2.79 -7.87
CA ASP A 38 -13.71 -1.49 -8.55
C ASP A 38 -13.20 -0.39 -7.61
N ARG A 39 -13.61 -0.42 -6.33
CA ARG A 39 -13.08 0.49 -5.32
C ARG A 39 -11.60 0.24 -5.05
N LEU A 40 -11.19 -1.03 -5.01
CA LEU A 40 -9.78 -1.39 -4.92
C LEU A 40 -9.00 -0.88 -6.13
N ARG A 41 -9.51 -1.10 -7.35
CA ARG A 41 -8.90 -0.59 -8.59
C ARG A 41 -8.72 0.93 -8.53
N ALA A 42 -9.78 1.66 -8.16
CA ALA A 42 -9.73 3.10 -8.04
C ALA A 42 -8.70 3.58 -7.00
N TRP A 43 -8.58 2.87 -5.86
CA TRP A 43 -7.58 3.16 -4.85
C TRP A 43 -6.15 2.93 -5.35
N LEU A 44 -5.88 1.80 -6.03
CA LEU A 44 -4.55 1.50 -6.61
C LEU A 44 -4.08 2.56 -7.59
N LEU A 45 -5.00 3.02 -8.45
CA LEU A 45 -4.73 4.10 -9.41
C LEU A 45 -4.51 5.44 -8.71
N GLY A 46 -5.38 5.80 -7.78
CA GLY A 46 -5.28 7.05 -7.02
C GLY A 46 -4.04 7.13 -6.12
N ALA A 47 -3.55 5.99 -5.65
CA ALA A 47 -2.33 5.86 -4.86
C ALA A 47 -1.04 5.89 -5.72
N GLY A 48 -1.16 5.86 -7.06
CA GLY A 48 0.01 5.83 -7.95
C GLY A 48 0.79 4.53 -7.91
N LEU A 49 0.17 3.41 -7.48
CA LEU A 49 0.81 2.10 -7.37
C LEU A 49 0.90 1.35 -8.71
N VAL A 50 0.32 1.91 -9.77
CA VAL A 50 0.27 1.33 -11.11
C VAL A 50 1.01 2.26 -12.05
N PRO A 51 2.15 1.84 -12.64
CA PRO A 51 2.93 2.66 -13.55
C PRO A 51 2.12 3.10 -14.78
N GLU A 52 1.39 2.17 -15.38
CA GLU A 52 0.53 2.42 -16.54
C GLU A 52 -0.94 2.07 -16.21
N PRO A 53 -1.78 3.07 -15.85
CA PRO A 53 -3.18 2.84 -15.48
C PRO A 53 -4.01 2.04 -16.48
N ALA A 54 -3.66 2.14 -17.77
CA ALA A 54 -4.32 1.43 -18.86
C ALA A 54 -4.08 -0.10 -18.81
N GLU A 55 -2.97 -0.53 -18.20
CA GLU A 55 -2.57 -1.93 -18.14
C GLU A 55 -3.12 -2.68 -16.92
N LEU A 56 -3.70 -1.98 -15.94
CA LEU A 56 -4.29 -2.63 -14.78
C LEU A 56 -5.49 -3.48 -15.21
N PRO A 57 -5.45 -4.82 -15.09
CA PRO A 57 -6.61 -5.65 -15.38
C PRO A 57 -7.72 -5.43 -14.34
N ALA A 58 -8.90 -5.98 -14.58
CA ALA A 58 -9.93 -6.02 -13.54
C ALA A 58 -9.37 -6.75 -12.30
N CYS A 59 -9.51 -6.13 -11.12
CA CYS A 59 -9.04 -6.74 -9.88
C CYS A 59 -9.87 -8.00 -9.60
N ALA A 60 -9.21 -9.13 -9.40
CA ALA A 60 -9.89 -10.36 -8.98
C ALA A 60 -10.46 -10.21 -7.56
N PRO A 61 -11.56 -10.89 -7.20
CA PRO A 61 -12.09 -10.87 -5.83
C PRO A 61 -11.06 -11.26 -4.76
N SER A 62 -10.12 -12.15 -5.10
CA SER A 62 -9.01 -12.54 -4.23
C SER A 62 -8.10 -11.37 -3.86
N TRP A 63 -7.93 -10.38 -4.74
CA TRP A 63 -7.14 -9.18 -4.44
C TRP A 63 -7.79 -8.36 -3.33
N LEU A 64 -9.12 -8.21 -3.37
CA LEU A 64 -9.85 -7.48 -2.33
C LEU A 64 -9.63 -8.10 -0.94
N ALA A 65 -9.72 -9.42 -0.86
CA ALA A 65 -9.43 -10.14 0.38
C ALA A 65 -7.97 -9.95 0.83
N ALA A 66 -7.01 -10.09 -0.08
CA ALA A 66 -5.59 -9.93 0.22
C ALA A 66 -5.23 -8.51 0.69
N PHE A 67 -5.78 -7.46 0.07
CA PHE A 67 -5.55 -6.07 0.48
C PHE A 67 -6.15 -5.78 1.85
N ARG A 68 -7.34 -6.32 2.16
CA ARG A 68 -7.95 -6.20 3.49
C ARG A 68 -7.15 -6.93 4.56
N GLU A 69 -6.62 -8.12 4.24
CA GLU A 69 -5.72 -8.87 5.12
C GLU A 69 -4.45 -8.08 5.42
N LEU A 70 -3.76 -7.62 4.37
CA LEU A 70 -2.55 -6.80 4.48
C LEU A 70 -2.81 -5.55 5.33
N ARG A 71 -3.89 -4.82 5.04
CA ARG A 71 -4.32 -3.65 5.82
C ARG A 71 -4.51 -3.98 7.30
N GLY A 72 -5.14 -5.13 7.60
CA GLY A 72 -5.34 -5.59 8.98
C GLY A 72 -4.02 -5.77 9.73
N HIS A 73 -3.04 -6.41 9.12
CA HIS A 73 -1.71 -6.61 9.72
C HIS A 73 -0.93 -5.30 9.86
N ILE A 74 -0.94 -4.42 8.85
CA ILE A 74 -0.33 -3.08 8.95
C ILE A 74 -0.97 -2.30 10.11
N GLY A 75 -2.30 -2.32 10.22
CA GLY A 75 -3.02 -1.66 11.30
C GLY A 75 -2.68 -2.22 12.68
N GLN A 76 -2.38 -3.52 12.80
CA GLN A 76 -1.86 -4.11 14.04
C GLN A 76 -0.44 -3.64 14.36
N LEU A 77 0.44 -3.56 13.36
CA LEU A 77 1.81 -3.05 13.53
C LEU A 77 1.80 -1.60 14.01
N VAL A 78 1.08 -0.72 13.32
CA VAL A 78 1.01 0.71 13.67
C VAL A 78 0.49 0.91 15.10
N ARG A 79 -0.62 0.24 15.47
CA ARG A 79 -1.16 0.33 16.84
C ARG A 79 -0.25 -0.30 17.88
N GLY A 80 0.45 -1.38 17.53
CA GLY A 80 1.43 -2.04 18.38
C GLY A 80 2.59 -1.09 18.73
N GLU A 81 3.19 -0.47 17.71
CA GLU A 81 4.26 0.52 17.89
C GLU A 81 3.81 1.71 18.74
N LEU A 82 2.64 2.28 18.44
CA LEU A 82 2.06 3.39 19.24
C LEU A 82 1.81 3.00 20.71
N ALA A 83 1.52 1.72 20.97
CA ALA A 83 1.28 1.19 22.31
C ALA A 83 2.55 0.63 22.98
N GLY A 84 3.73 0.70 22.33
CA GLY A 84 4.96 0.06 22.81
C GLY A 84 4.88 -1.46 22.94
N ARG A 85 4.00 -2.11 22.16
CA ARG A 85 3.76 -3.56 22.18
C ARG A 85 3.98 -4.15 20.78
N PRO A 86 5.07 -4.90 20.54
CA PRO A 86 5.34 -5.48 19.24
C PRO A 86 4.24 -6.42 18.77
N ALA A 87 3.83 -6.30 17.50
CA ALA A 87 2.87 -7.21 16.87
C ALA A 87 3.60 -8.26 15.99
N ALA A 88 4.35 -9.15 16.64
CA ALA A 88 5.26 -10.10 15.97
C ALA A 88 4.59 -10.95 14.88
N ALA A 89 3.39 -11.48 15.14
CA ALA A 89 2.64 -12.27 14.15
C ALA A 89 2.21 -11.44 12.93
N ALA A 90 1.86 -10.17 13.14
CA ALA A 90 1.53 -9.26 12.04
C ALA A 90 2.76 -8.94 11.20
N LEU A 91 3.92 -8.75 11.85
CA LEU A 91 5.19 -8.50 11.18
C LEU A 91 5.61 -9.70 10.33
N GLU A 92 5.54 -10.90 10.90
CA GLU A 92 5.83 -12.15 10.18
C GLU A 92 4.93 -12.30 8.95
N ARG A 93 3.63 -12.01 9.09
CA ARG A 93 2.70 -12.11 7.98
C ARG A 93 2.97 -11.09 6.87
N VAL A 94 3.26 -9.83 7.21
CA VAL A 94 3.65 -8.80 6.23
C VAL A 94 4.95 -9.20 5.51
N ASN A 95 5.95 -9.67 6.26
CA ASN A 95 7.20 -10.15 5.68
C ASN A 95 6.97 -11.33 4.73
N LEU A 96 6.11 -12.28 5.09
CA LEU A 96 5.77 -13.41 4.24
C LEU A 96 5.12 -12.97 2.91
N LEU A 97 4.22 -11.97 2.94
CA LEU A 97 3.59 -11.43 1.73
C LEU A 97 4.62 -10.70 0.84
N ALA A 98 5.57 -9.98 1.45
CA ALA A 98 6.62 -9.26 0.74
C ALA A 98 7.71 -10.15 0.13
N ARG A 99 7.77 -11.45 0.49
CA ARG A 99 8.78 -12.37 -0.05
C ARG A 99 8.60 -12.72 -1.53
N ALA A 100 7.39 -12.54 -2.08
CA ALA A 100 7.15 -12.79 -3.49
C ALA A 100 7.97 -11.79 -4.34
N ALA A 101 8.64 -12.29 -5.38
CA ALA A 101 9.32 -11.40 -6.31
C ALA A 101 8.31 -10.43 -6.94
N PRO A 102 8.63 -9.13 -7.09
CA PRO A 102 7.77 -8.23 -7.83
C PRO A 102 7.60 -8.74 -9.27
N PRO A 103 6.41 -8.59 -9.87
CA PRO A 103 6.20 -8.95 -11.27
C PRO A 103 7.19 -8.18 -12.16
N ALA A 104 7.77 -8.89 -13.13
CA ALA A 104 8.75 -8.37 -14.08
C ALA A 104 8.12 -7.46 -15.14
#